data_AF-A0A8J7N1H2-F1
#
_entry.id   AF-A0A8J7N1H2-F1
#
_cell.length_a   1.000
_cell.length_b   1.000
_cell.length_c   1.000
_cell.angle_alpha   90.00
_cell.angle_beta   90.00
_cell.angle_gamma   90.00
#
_symmetry.space_group_name_H-M   'P 1'
#
loop_
_entity.id
_entity.type
_entity.pdbx_description
1 polymer ?
#
loop_
_entity_poly.entity_id
_entity_poly.type
_entity_poly.pdbx_seq_one_letter_code
_entity_poly.pdbx_strand_id
1 'polypeptide(L)'
;MRFATPADAIAALDAAFGPKNDSAWRFDRPLLRVGNAPGAPATLRTFHAATTTTMHFGTVTIDLATGETRFVDEDHRDGGDWELKRVTLPPEWLAALRDVLS
;
A
#
# COMPACT_ATOMS: atom_id res chain seq x y z
N MET A 1 4.99 -13.24 13.64
CA MET A 1 4.80 -11.78 13.71
C MET A 1 3.30 -11.51 13.79
N ARG A 2 2.84 -10.59 14.64
CA ARG A 2 1.43 -10.15 14.70
C ARG A 2 1.41 -8.63 14.79
N PHE A 3 0.60 -7.98 13.98
CA PHE A 3 0.35 -6.54 14.11
C PHE A 3 -0.68 -6.33 15.22
N ALA A 4 -0.36 -5.47 16.19
CA ALA A 4 -1.26 -5.21 17.31
C ALA A 4 -2.46 -4.35 16.88
N THR A 5 -2.26 -3.51 15.86
CA THR A 5 -3.29 -2.64 15.27
C THR A 5 -3.17 -2.58 13.75
N PRO A 6 -4.24 -2.15 13.04
CA PRO A 6 -4.15 -1.82 11.60
C PRO A 6 -3.08 -0.78 11.28
N ALA A 7 -2.82 0.17 12.20
CA ALA A 7 -1.79 1.18 12.02
C ALA A 7 -0.37 0.58 12.01
N ASP A 8 -0.11 -0.43 12.86
CA ASP A 8 1.18 -1.15 12.87
C ASP A 8 1.38 -1.95 11.58
N ALA A 9 0.31 -2.53 11.07
CA ALA A 9 0.33 -3.24 9.79
C ALA A 9 0.65 -2.30 8.62
N ILE A 10 0.06 -1.09 8.64
CA ILE A 10 0.32 -0.02 7.68
C ILE A 10 1.75 0.50 7.78
N ALA A 11 2.30 0.68 8.99
CA ALA A 11 3.69 1.10 9.17
C ALA A 11 4.68 0.04 8.65
N ALA A 12 4.36 -1.24 8.78
CA ALA A 12 5.16 -2.30 8.17
C ALA A 12 5.06 -2.28 6.63
N LEU A 13 3.88 -2.05 6.08
CA LEU A 13 3.70 -1.87 4.63
C LEU A 13 4.55 -0.71 4.09
N ASP A 14 4.54 0.44 4.76
CA ASP A 14 5.42 1.58 4.44
C ASP A 14 6.90 1.17 4.45
N ALA A 15 7.34 0.38 5.44
CA ALA A 15 8.70 -0.13 5.50
C ALA A 15 9.07 -1.11 4.36
N ALA A 16 8.12 -1.90 3.84
CA ALA A 16 8.36 -2.78 2.69
C ALA A 16 8.65 -2.00 1.40
N PHE A 17 8.15 -0.77 1.27
CA PHE A 17 8.44 0.09 0.14
C PHE A 17 9.84 0.72 0.18
N GLY A 18 10.66 0.51 1.21
CA GLY A 18 12.10 0.82 1.19
C GLY A 18 12.60 1.59 2.40
N PRO A 19 13.94 1.80 2.51
CA PRO A 19 14.54 2.45 3.66
C PRO A 19 14.08 3.91 3.77
N LYS A 20 13.91 4.35 5.03
CA LYS A 20 13.51 5.71 5.45
C LYS A 20 14.26 6.88 4.76
N ASN A 21 15.38 6.64 4.10
CA ASN A 21 16.24 7.66 3.49
C ASN A 21 16.02 7.79 1.97
N ASP A 22 15.24 6.89 1.36
CA ASP A 22 14.68 7.06 0.02
C ASP A 22 13.35 7.82 0.16
N SER A 23 13.47 9.10 0.52
CA SER A 23 12.36 9.94 1.00
C SER A 23 11.21 10.13 0.01
N ALA A 24 11.43 9.76 -1.26
CA ALA A 24 10.42 9.78 -2.32
C ALA A 24 9.20 8.87 -2.06
N TRP A 25 9.30 7.86 -1.18
CA TRP A 25 8.27 6.82 -1.03
C TRP A 25 7.64 6.72 0.37
N ARG A 26 7.93 7.65 1.27
CA ARG A 26 7.30 7.67 2.60
C ARG A 26 5.87 8.15 2.51
N PHE A 27 4.94 7.40 3.10
CA PHE A 27 3.57 7.88 3.27
C PHE A 27 3.47 8.84 4.48
N ASP A 28 2.99 10.07 4.26
CA ASP A 28 2.95 11.13 5.29
C ASP A 28 1.81 10.95 6.31
N ARG A 29 0.85 10.10 5.96
CA ARG A 29 -0.38 9.81 6.69
C ARG A 29 -0.60 8.30 6.76
N PRO A 30 -1.35 7.82 7.77
CA PRO A 30 -1.82 6.44 7.76
C PRO A 30 -2.54 6.14 6.44
N LEU A 31 -2.22 5.00 5.82
CA LEU A 31 -2.95 4.47 4.67
C LEU A 31 -4.45 4.38 5.03
N LEU A 32 -5.28 5.14 4.30
CA LEU A 32 -6.72 5.15 4.54
C LEU A 32 -7.37 4.09 3.65
N ARG A 33 -7.96 3.05 4.26
CA ARG A 33 -8.67 2.00 3.51
C ARG A 33 -9.81 2.62 2.72
N VAL A 34 -9.85 2.32 1.42
CA VAL A 34 -10.95 2.71 0.52
C VAL A 34 -11.60 1.47 -0.09
N GLY A 35 -12.77 1.67 -0.71
CA GLY A 35 -13.43 0.61 -1.46
C GLY A 35 -12.54 0.14 -2.60
N ASN A 36 -12.52 -1.17 -2.85
CA ASN A 36 -11.86 -1.68 -4.05
C ASN A 36 -12.67 -1.28 -5.29
N ALA A 37 -12.00 -1.20 -6.43
CA ALA A 37 -12.66 -1.00 -7.72
C ALA A 37 -13.71 -2.10 -7.99
N PRO A 38 -14.80 -1.80 -8.72
CA PRO A 38 -15.80 -2.79 -9.11
C PRO A 38 -15.16 -3.99 -9.82
N GLY A 39 -15.50 -5.21 -9.38
CA GLY A 39 -14.95 -6.45 -9.95
C GLY A 39 -13.57 -6.86 -9.43
N ALA A 40 -12.98 -6.10 -8.50
CA ALA A 40 -11.72 -6.48 -7.87
C ALA A 40 -11.83 -7.81 -7.08
N PRO A 41 -10.75 -8.60 -7.02
CA PRO A 41 -10.71 -9.81 -6.20
C PRO A 41 -11.03 -9.52 -4.73
N ALA A 42 -11.69 -10.46 -4.05
CA ALA A 42 -12.02 -10.34 -2.62
C ALA A 42 -10.78 -10.24 -1.71
N THR A 43 -9.62 -10.66 -2.22
CA THR A 43 -8.32 -10.58 -1.54
C THR A 43 -7.63 -9.23 -1.69
N LEU A 44 -8.10 -8.38 -2.61
CA LEU A 44 -7.52 -7.06 -2.80
C LEU A 44 -7.89 -6.14 -1.64
N ARG A 45 -6.95 -5.29 -1.21
CA ARG A 45 -7.18 -4.18 -0.30
C ARG A 45 -6.54 -2.93 -0.89
N THR A 46 -7.32 -1.86 -0.98
CA THR A 46 -6.90 -0.59 -1.56
C THR A 46 -6.85 0.49 -0.50
N PHE A 47 -5.83 1.34 -0.55
CA PHE A 47 -5.61 2.41 0.39
C PHE A 47 -5.23 3.69 -0.34
N HIS A 48 -5.75 4.83 0.10
CA HIS A 48 -5.21 6.13 -0.31
C HIS A 48 -3.84 6.35 0.32
N ALA A 49 -2.93 6.86 -0.49
CA ALA A 49 -1.55 7.09 -0.17
C ALA A 49 -1.08 8.42 -0.76
N ALA A 50 -0.24 9.12 0.00
CA ALA A 50 0.40 10.36 -0.43
C ALA A 50 1.88 10.29 -0.03
N THR A 51 2.79 10.55 -0.97
CA THR A 51 4.23 10.52 -0.70
C THR A 51 4.74 11.87 -0.21
N THR A 52 5.59 11.87 0.83
CA THR A 52 6.05 13.12 1.48
C THR A 52 6.91 14.02 0.61
N THR A 53 7.73 13.44 -0.27
CA THR A 53 8.80 14.19 -0.96
C THR A 53 8.49 14.45 -2.42
N THR A 54 7.77 13.55 -3.07
CA THR A 54 7.44 13.65 -4.49
C THR A 54 6.04 14.23 -4.73
N MET A 55 5.22 14.41 -3.69
CA MET A 55 3.84 14.91 -3.79
C MET A 55 2.96 14.07 -4.73
N HIS A 56 3.25 12.76 -4.85
CA HIS A 56 2.39 11.84 -5.59
C HIS A 56 1.20 11.47 -4.71
N PHE A 57 0.03 11.47 -5.32
CA PHE A 57 -1.22 11.10 -4.67
C PHE A 57 -1.84 9.96 -5.46
N GLY A 58 -2.13 8.86 -4.79
CA GLY A 58 -2.79 7.75 -5.45
C GLY A 58 -3.09 6.62 -4.50
N THR A 59 -3.03 5.40 -5.01
CA THR A 59 -3.48 4.22 -4.30
C THR A 59 -2.37 3.19 -4.08
N VAL A 60 -2.33 2.64 -2.87
CA VAL A 60 -1.62 1.40 -2.58
C VAL A 60 -2.62 0.25 -2.63
N THR A 61 -2.38 -0.71 -3.50
CA THR A 61 -3.17 -1.95 -3.56
C THR A 61 -2.34 -3.13 -3.07
N ILE A 62 -2.92 -3.97 -2.21
CA ILE A 62 -2.32 -5.20 -1.72
C ILE A 62 -3.24 -6.36 -2.11
N ASP A 63 -2.72 -7.33 -2.86
CA ASP A 63 -3.40 -8.61 -3.03
C ASP A 63 -2.99 -9.53 -1.87
N LEU A 64 -3.92 -9.77 -0.94
CA LEU A 64 -3.68 -10.63 0.21
C LEU A 64 -3.47 -12.09 -0.19
N ALA A 65 -3.80 -12.53 -1.41
CA ALA A 65 -3.51 -13.88 -1.88
C ALA A 65 -2.01 -14.09 -2.13
N THR A 66 -1.38 -13.13 -2.79
CA THR A 66 -0.03 -13.23 -3.35
C THR A 66 1.01 -12.37 -2.61
N GLY A 67 0.57 -11.36 -1.86
CA GLY A 67 1.42 -10.34 -1.25
C GLY A 67 1.89 -9.27 -2.20
N GLU A 68 1.43 -9.32 -3.45
CA GLU A 68 1.76 -8.30 -4.42
C GLU A 68 1.17 -6.97 -3.97
N THR A 69 2.06 -5.98 -3.80
CA THR A 69 1.72 -4.66 -3.31
C THR A 69 2.23 -3.63 -4.30
N ARG A 70 1.33 -2.78 -4.77
CA ARG A 70 1.59 -1.80 -5.83
C ARG A 70 1.24 -0.41 -5.32
N PHE A 71 2.02 0.58 -5.73
CA PHE A 71 1.66 1.99 -5.62
C PHE A 71 1.39 2.54 -7.01
N VAL A 72 0.17 3.02 -7.20
CA VAL A 72 -0.30 3.65 -8.42
C VAL A 72 -0.45 5.14 -8.11
N ASP A 73 0.24 5.97 -8.88
CA ASP A 73 0.04 7.41 -8.85
C ASP A 73 -1.19 7.76 -9.67
N GLU A 74 -2.12 8.47 -9.05
CA GLU A 74 -3.34 8.95 -9.67
C GLU A 74 -3.21 10.46 -9.98
N ASP A 75 -2.01 11.03 -9.89
CA ASP A 75 -1.81 12.42 -10.27
C ASP A 75 -2.09 12.62 -11.76
N HIS A 76 -3.24 13.23 -12.03
CA HIS A 76 -3.81 13.44 -13.36
C HIS A 76 -3.00 14.40 -14.24
N ARG A 77 -1.92 15.00 -13.72
CA ARG A 77 -1.06 15.94 -14.46
C ARG A 77 -0.44 15.33 -15.72
N ASP A 78 -0.21 14.01 -15.74
CA ASP A 78 0.49 13.32 -16.84
C ASP A 78 -0.43 12.44 -17.71
N GLY A 79 -1.75 12.46 -17.49
CA GLY A 79 -2.74 11.86 -18.40
C GLY A 79 -3.15 10.40 -18.12
N GLY A 80 -2.89 9.87 -16.93
CA GLY A 80 -3.44 8.59 -16.49
C GLY A 80 -2.76 8.00 -15.26
N ASP A 81 -3.36 6.95 -14.71
CA ASP A 81 -2.82 6.20 -13.56
C ASP A 81 -1.50 5.51 -13.93
N TRP A 82 -0.44 5.75 -13.15
CA TRP A 82 0.89 5.19 -13.41
C TRP A 82 1.38 4.33 -12.25
N GLU A 83 1.74 3.07 -12.51
CA GLU A 83 2.39 2.23 -11.50
C GLU A 83 3.81 2.73 -11.24
N LEU A 84 4.02 3.33 -10.08
CA LEU A 84 5.31 3.87 -9.68
C LEU A 84 6.20 2.83 -8.99
N LYS A 85 5.59 1.87 -8.27
CA LYS A 85 6.35 0.87 -7.52
C LYS A 85 5.58 -0.41 -7.29
N ARG A 86 6.30 -1.53 -7.30
CA ARG A 86 5.79 -2.86 -7.00
C ARG A 86 6.75 -3.59 -6.09
N VAL A 87 6.21 -4.19 -5.03
CA VAL A 87 6.93 -5.04 -4.09
C VAL A 87 6.10 -6.28 -3.77
N THR A 88 6.76 -7.36 -3.39
CA THR A 88 6.08 -8.57 -2.90
C THR A 88 6.35 -8.69 -1.41
N LEU A 89 5.29 -8.72 -0.61
CA LEU A 89 5.40 -8.84 0.83
C LEU A 89 5.81 -10.27 1.24
N PRO A 90 6.61 -10.43 2.30
CA PRO A 90 6.94 -11.73 2.84
C PRO A 90 5.69 -12.51 3.31
N PRO A 91 5.66 -13.84 3.17
CA PRO A 91 4.53 -14.68 3.61
C PRO A 91 4.12 -14.49 5.07
N GLU A 92 5.07 -14.23 5.96
CA GLU A 92 4.84 -14.03 7.39
C GLU A 92 4.17 -12.67 7.69
N TRP A 93 4.33 -11.68 6.81
CA TRP A 93 3.60 -10.40 6.89
C TRP A 93 2.19 -10.55 6.32
N LEU A 94 2.05 -11.27 5.21
CA LEU A 94 0.75 -11.60 4.61
C LEU A 94 -0.20 -12.29 5.58
N ALA A 95 0.30 -13.29 6.33
CA ALA A 95 -0.50 -13.97 7.34
C ALA A 95 -0.99 -12.99 8.43
N ALA A 96 -0.11 -12.13 8.92
CA ALA A 96 -0.46 -11.12 9.91
C ALA A 96 -1.39 -10.02 9.36
N LEU A 97 -1.28 -9.67 8.07
CA LEU A 97 -2.15 -8.71 7.40
C LEU A 97 -3.56 -9.27 7.19
N ARG A 98 -3.69 -10.56 6.82
CA ARG A 98 -5.00 -11.23 6.67
C ARG A 98 -5.80 -11.21 7.97
N ASP A 99 -5.15 -11.41 9.11
CA ASP A 99 -5.81 -11.40 10.42
C ASP A 99 -6.37 -10.02 10.81
N VAL A 100 -5.76 -8.94 10.33
CA VAL A 100 -6.07 -7.56 10.75
C VAL A 100 -6.89 -6.79 9.71
N LEU A 101 -6.77 -7.16 8.43
CA LEU A 101 -7.43 -6.49 7.30
C LEU A 101 -8.59 -7.30 6.69
N SER A 102 -8.89 -8.48 7.22
CA SER A 102 -10.10 -9.24 6.87
C SER A 102 -11.33 -8.37 7.09
#